data_AF-A0A1Z4LTR7-F1
#
_entry.id   AF-A0A1Z4LTR7-F1
#
_cell.length_a   1.000
_cell.length_b   1.000
_cell.length_c   1.000
_cell.angle_alpha   90.00
_cell.angle_beta   90.00
_cell.angle_gamma   90.00
#
_symmetry.space_group_name_H-M   'P 1'
#
loop_
_entity.id
_entity.type
_entity.pdbx_description
1 polymer ?
#
loop_
_entity_poly.entity_id
_entity_poly.type
_entity_poly.pdbx_seq_one_letter_code
_entity_poly.pdbx_strand_id
1 'polypeptide(L)'
;MSFQSEELLKYLPLEIQYQEIKASEEAYRKFRLSQARGRICCFGASLVMAIAILHPSVNQWFEAKLQLNRIIGISFSTTINQPKEADKIAAALVNYAHSQNWEVRTGERRYNIFYVQGMFPSGVQNDNKPNQFNDSRFLVEVNPTPRLVGAWEASIEPGNYYTKKPMNASGAAQIQVPGQYKAWRIGRHKGREIALVQVAPVNIIRDFNRNRKVDKEDKKEYSLIGANQHSGSDQKFVDNASAGCPVGRTRKGHQEFMSYLYKDIDYQANSNFIFSTTFISAKELKF
;
A
#
# COMPACT_ATOMS: atom_id res chain seq x y z
N MET A 1 -9.05 25.12 -6.45
CA MET A 1 -7.96 25.79 -5.71
C MET A 1 -7.48 24.84 -4.64
N SER A 2 -6.28 24.28 -4.82
CA SER A 2 -5.62 23.41 -3.84
C SER A 2 -4.82 24.32 -2.93
N PHE A 3 -5.34 24.65 -1.76
CA PHE A 3 -4.57 25.38 -0.75
C PHE A 3 -3.46 24.45 -0.26
N GLN A 4 -2.21 24.89 -0.38
CA GLN A 4 -1.07 24.21 0.25
C GLN A 4 -1.31 24.20 1.78
N SER A 5 -0.80 23.19 2.49
CA SER A 5 -1.02 23.03 3.95
C SER A 5 -0.64 24.27 4.76
N GLU A 6 0.31 25.07 4.27
CA GLU A 6 0.73 26.34 4.87
C GLU A 6 -0.34 27.44 4.76
N GLU A 7 -1.19 27.42 3.72
CA GLU A 7 -2.26 28.40 3.55
C GLU A 7 -3.49 28.12 4.42
N LEU A 8 -3.62 26.91 4.96
CA LEU A 8 -4.73 26.54 5.84
C LEU A 8 -4.48 26.95 7.30
N LEU A 9 -3.22 27.11 7.70
CA LEU A 9 -2.82 27.58 9.03
C LEU A 9 -3.45 28.94 9.36
N LYS A 10 -3.49 29.88 8.42
CA LYS A 10 -4.01 31.25 8.63
C LYS A 10 -5.50 31.31 9.02
N TYR A 11 -6.25 30.23 8.80
CA TYR A 11 -7.68 30.14 9.12
C TYR A 11 -7.97 29.39 10.42
N LEU A 12 -6.95 28.86 11.10
CA LEU A 12 -7.11 28.19 12.39
C LEU A 12 -7.07 29.20 13.55
N PRO A 13 -7.66 28.90 14.71
CA PRO A 13 -7.49 29.70 15.92
C PRO A 13 -5.99 29.91 16.25
N LEU A 14 -5.64 31.09 16.76
CA LEU A 14 -4.25 31.52 17.03
C LEU A 14 -3.48 30.51 17.89
N GLU A 15 -4.16 29.89 18.85
CA GLU A 15 -3.60 28.87 19.73
C GLU A 15 -3.22 27.60 18.96
N ILE A 16 -4.04 27.19 17.98
CA ILE A 16 -3.77 26.02 17.14
C ILE A 16 -2.60 26.31 16.19
N GLN A 17 -2.57 27.52 15.59
CA GLN A 17 -1.45 27.94 14.74
C GLN A 17 -0.12 27.89 15.49
N TYR A 18 -0.10 28.40 16.73
CA TYR A 18 1.09 28.40 17.57
C TYR A 18 1.58 26.98 17.89
N GLN A 19 0.66 26.05 18.20
CA GLN A 19 1.03 24.66 18.49
C GLN A 19 1.59 23.93 17.27
N GLU A 20 1.01 24.13 16.08
CA GLU A 20 1.48 23.50 14.85
C GLU A 20 2.86 24.03 14.43
N ILE A 21 3.07 25.36 14.52
CA ILE A 21 4.38 25.97 14.24
C ILE A 21 5.43 25.42 15.20
N LYS A 22 5.14 25.39 16.50
CA LYS A 22 6.08 24.88 17.51
C LYS A 22 6.42 23.40 17.30
N ALA A 23 5.42 22.57 16.97
CA ALA A 23 5.65 21.15 16.67
C ALA A 23 6.52 20.95 15.41
N SER A 24 6.34 21.79 14.38
CA SER A 24 7.16 21.76 13.17
C SER A 24 8.62 22.17 13.43
N GLU A 25 8.85 23.19 14.25
CA GLU A 25 10.19 23.63 14.65
C GLU A 25 10.93 22.58 15.48
N GLU A 26 10.23 21.92 16.41
CA GLU A 26 10.80 20.82 17.21
C GLU A 26 11.16 19.61 16.33
N ALA A 27 10.31 19.26 15.37
CA ALA A 27 10.59 18.20 14.40
C ALA A 27 11.81 18.53 13.54
N TYR A 28 11.91 19.76 13.05
CA TYR A 28 13.06 20.23 12.27
C TYR A 28 14.36 20.24 13.09
N ARG A 29 14.31 20.68 14.36
CA ARG A 29 15.47 20.61 15.28
C ARG A 29 15.93 19.18 15.51
N LYS A 30 15.02 18.23 15.76
CA LYS A 30 15.35 16.80 15.93
C LYS A 30 15.98 16.20 14.68
N PHE A 31 15.47 16.55 13.50
CA PHE A 31 16.03 16.13 12.22
C PHE A 31 17.44 16.71 11.95
N ARG A 32 17.68 17.99 12.29
CA ARG A 32 19.01 18.61 12.19
C ARG A 32 20.01 18.00 13.16
N LEU A 33 19.58 17.70 14.39
CA LEU A 33 20.40 17.01 15.40
C LEU A 33 20.77 15.58 14.99
N SER A 34 19.83 14.83 14.38
CA SER A 34 20.12 13.48 13.88
C SER A 34 21.07 13.49 12.68
N GLN A 35 20.94 14.44 11.75
CA GLN A 35 21.91 14.63 10.66
C GLN A 35 23.30 15.05 11.16
N ALA A 36 23.38 15.93 12.17
CA ALA A 36 24.64 16.35 12.75
C ALA A 36 25.36 15.18 13.47
N ARG A 37 24.62 14.35 14.22
CA ARG A 37 25.16 13.14 14.87
C ARG A 37 25.64 12.09 13.87
N GLY A 38 24.92 11.90 12.77
CA GLY A 38 25.34 10.99 11.69
C GLY A 38 26.63 11.41 11.00
N ARG A 39 26.84 12.72 10.81
CA ARG A 39 28.06 13.25 10.17
C ARG A 39 29.30 13.17 11.08
N ILE A 40 29.15 13.32 12.39
CA ILE A 40 30.29 13.24 13.34
C ILE A 40 30.81 11.80 13.48
N CYS A 41 29.93 10.79 13.46
CA CYS A 41 30.34 9.38 13.52
C CYS A 41 31.16 8.94 12.29
N CYS A 42 30.82 9.40 11.09
CA CYS A 42 31.51 8.98 9.86
C CYS A 42 32.89 9.64 9.69
N PHE A 43 33.10 10.87 10.18
CA PHE A 43 34.40 11.54 10.09
C PHE A 43 35.40 11.06 11.17
N GLY A 44 34.93 10.72 12.37
CA GLY A 44 35.80 10.21 13.45
C GLY A 44 36.42 8.84 13.15
N ALA A 45 35.64 7.95 12.52
CA ALA A 45 36.12 6.61 12.16
C ALA A 45 37.17 6.62 11.02
N SER A 46 37.04 7.55 10.05
CA SER A 46 37.99 7.67 8.94
C SER A 46 39.35 8.25 9.34
N LEU A 47 39.41 9.15 10.35
CA LEU A 47 40.68 9.74 10.79
C LEU A 47 41.52 8.76 11.61
N VAL A 48 40.89 7.94 12.45
CA VAL A 48 41.58 6.90 13.26
C VAL A 48 42.12 5.78 12.35
N MET A 49 41.38 5.39 11.32
CA MET A 49 41.85 4.42 10.32
C MET A 49 42.99 4.96 9.45
N ALA A 50 42.98 6.25 9.10
CA ALA A 50 44.05 6.85 8.30
C ALA A 50 45.39 6.97 9.07
N ILE A 51 45.34 7.21 10.39
CA ILE A 51 46.54 7.29 11.24
C ILE A 51 47.16 5.90 11.47
N ALA A 52 46.35 4.84 11.55
CA ALA A 52 46.82 3.47 11.74
C ALA A 52 47.59 2.90 10.53
N ILE A 53 47.38 3.44 9.33
CA ILE A 53 48.03 2.96 8.08
C ILE A 53 49.45 3.52 7.91
N LEU A 54 49.81 4.63 8.59
CA LEU A 54 51.04 5.38 8.30
C LEU A 54 52.18 5.19 9.30
N HIS A 55 52.05 4.36 10.34
CA HIS A 55 53.14 4.15 11.30
C HIS A 55 53.23 2.70 11.83
N PRO A 56 54.28 1.92 11.48
CA PRO A 56 54.43 0.51 11.88
C PRO A 56 54.45 0.27 13.39
N SER A 57 54.87 1.26 14.20
CA SER A 57 54.97 1.14 15.66
C SER A 57 53.64 1.25 16.40
N VAL A 58 52.61 1.87 15.80
CA VAL A 58 51.28 2.01 16.41
C VAL A 58 50.50 0.71 16.32
N ASN A 59 50.69 -0.04 15.22
CA ASN A 59 50.05 -1.33 15.01
C ASN A 59 50.55 -2.38 16.03
N GLN A 60 51.85 -2.35 16.36
CA GLN A 60 52.45 -3.27 17.32
C GLN A 60 52.03 -3.00 18.78
N TRP A 61 51.72 -1.75 19.12
CA TRP A 61 51.16 -1.38 20.43
C TRP A 61 49.69 -1.80 20.57
N PHE A 62 48.91 -1.74 19.48
CA PHE A 62 47.49 -2.14 19.47
C PHE A 62 47.32 -3.65 19.69
N GLU A 63 48.14 -4.47 19.02
CA GLU A 63 48.14 -5.94 19.16
C GLU A 63 48.52 -6.41 20.58
N ALA A 64 49.49 -5.74 21.21
CA ALA A 64 49.98 -6.12 22.55
C ALA A 64 48.99 -5.79 23.69
N LYS A 65 48.13 -4.78 23.51
CA LYS A 65 47.17 -4.32 24.54
C LYS A 65 45.81 -5.03 24.49
N LEU A 66 45.46 -5.69 23.38
CA LEU A 66 44.13 -6.26 23.15
C LEU A 66 43.98 -7.76 23.45
N GLN A 67 45.04 -8.47 23.86
CA GLN A 67 45.01 -9.90 24.22
C GLN A 67 44.04 -10.75 23.36
N LEU A 68 44.17 -10.67 22.04
CA LEU A 68 43.36 -11.47 21.11
C LEU A 68 43.96 -12.88 20.98
N ASN A 69 43.88 -13.67 22.05
CA ASN A 69 43.98 -15.11 21.94
C ASN A 69 42.65 -15.66 21.42
N ARG A 70 42.72 -16.29 20.23
CA ARG A 70 41.74 -17.22 19.63
C ARG A 70 40.26 -16.95 19.93
N ILE A 71 39.60 -16.25 19.00
CA ILE A 71 38.22 -16.58 18.64
C ILE A 71 38.25 -17.11 17.22
N ILE A 72 38.38 -18.43 17.11
CA ILE A 72 37.89 -19.16 15.94
C ILE A 72 36.37 -18.97 15.97
N GLY A 73 35.83 -18.30 14.96
CA GLY A 73 34.38 -18.12 14.81
C GLY A 73 33.89 -16.67 14.88
N ILE A 74 34.46 -15.76 14.10
CA ILE A 74 33.68 -14.61 13.64
C ILE A 74 33.07 -15.04 12.32
N SER A 75 31.85 -15.57 12.38
CA SER A 75 30.98 -15.52 11.21
C SER A 75 30.86 -14.04 10.86
N PHE A 76 31.33 -13.64 9.68
CA PHE A 76 30.82 -12.44 9.07
C PHE A 76 29.32 -12.65 8.94
N SER A 77 28.54 -12.10 9.86
CA SER A 77 27.13 -11.88 9.65
C SER A 77 27.05 -10.81 8.57
N THR A 78 27.25 -11.25 7.34
CA THR A 78 26.51 -10.70 6.21
C THR A 78 25.08 -10.80 6.69
N THR A 79 24.51 -9.69 7.14
CA THR A 79 23.07 -9.63 7.28
C THR A 79 22.57 -9.73 5.84
N ILE A 80 22.45 -10.97 5.34
CA ILE A 80 21.49 -11.30 4.31
C ILE A 80 20.19 -10.87 4.97
N ASN A 81 19.77 -9.65 4.66
CA ASN A 81 18.47 -9.13 5.04
C ASN A 81 17.50 -10.24 4.64
N GLN A 82 16.94 -10.94 5.62
CA GLN A 82 15.71 -11.65 5.39
C GLN A 82 14.79 -10.64 4.71
N PRO A 83 14.23 -10.94 3.52
CA PRO A 83 13.34 -10.01 2.85
C PRO A 83 12.27 -9.62 3.87
N LYS A 84 12.10 -8.31 4.09
CA LYS A 84 11.09 -7.84 5.04
C LYS A 84 9.79 -8.51 4.63
N GLU A 85 8.95 -8.93 5.57
CA GLU A 85 7.68 -9.64 5.23
C GLU A 85 6.85 -8.86 4.18
N ALA A 86 6.93 -7.52 4.20
CA ALA A 86 6.38 -6.64 3.18
C ALA A 86 6.93 -6.89 1.75
N ASP A 87 8.22 -7.17 1.60
CA ASP A 87 8.87 -7.48 0.33
C ASP A 87 8.43 -8.86 -0.19
N LYS A 88 8.16 -9.82 0.70
CA LYS A 88 7.59 -11.13 0.31
C LYS A 88 6.17 -10.98 -0.23
N ILE A 89 5.33 -10.16 0.40
CA ILE A 89 3.98 -9.84 -0.11
C ILE A 89 4.07 -9.21 -1.51
N ALA A 90 4.90 -8.17 -1.67
CA ALA A 90 5.06 -7.52 -2.97
C ALA A 90 5.54 -8.49 -4.05
N ALA A 91 6.52 -9.34 -3.72
CA ALA A 91 7.03 -10.37 -4.63
C ALA A 91 5.95 -11.39 -5.00
N ALA A 92 5.18 -11.90 -4.04
CA ALA A 92 4.10 -12.85 -4.28
C ALA A 92 3.02 -12.28 -5.22
N LEU A 93 2.62 -11.02 -5.01
CA LEU A 93 1.63 -10.32 -5.85
C LEU A 93 2.14 -10.16 -7.30
N VAL A 94 3.38 -9.70 -7.47
CA VAL A 94 3.98 -9.49 -8.79
C VAL A 94 4.22 -10.80 -9.51
N ASN A 95 4.72 -11.83 -8.80
CA ASN A 95 4.94 -13.16 -9.37
C ASN A 95 3.62 -13.78 -9.84
N TYR A 96 2.54 -13.65 -9.07
CA TYR A 96 1.22 -14.10 -9.49
C TYR A 96 0.76 -13.35 -10.74
N ALA A 97 0.86 -12.02 -10.77
CA ALA A 97 0.51 -11.24 -11.96
C ALA A 97 1.29 -11.68 -13.21
N HIS A 98 2.61 -11.89 -13.10
CA HIS A 98 3.42 -12.41 -14.20
C HIS A 98 2.98 -13.81 -14.64
N SER A 99 2.65 -14.71 -13.71
CA SER A 99 2.16 -16.06 -14.03
C SER A 99 0.85 -16.05 -14.82
N GLN A 100 0.06 -14.98 -14.68
CA GLN A 100 -1.19 -14.77 -15.42
C GLN A 100 -1.00 -13.94 -16.70
N ASN A 101 0.25 -13.58 -17.05
CA ASN A 101 0.59 -12.65 -18.13
C ASN A 101 -0.11 -11.28 -18.00
N TRP A 102 -0.32 -10.81 -16.78
CA TRP A 102 -0.90 -9.51 -16.50
C TRP A 102 0.14 -8.39 -16.51
N GLU A 103 -0.29 -7.18 -16.82
CA GLU A 103 0.57 -5.99 -16.85
C GLU A 103 1.06 -5.66 -15.43
N VAL A 104 2.37 -5.49 -15.30
CA VAL A 104 3.02 -4.94 -14.11
C VAL A 104 3.88 -3.75 -14.55
N ARG A 105 3.51 -2.55 -14.09
CA ARG A 105 4.28 -1.34 -14.39
C ARG A 105 5.55 -1.30 -13.55
N THR A 106 6.66 -0.91 -14.17
CA THR A 106 7.98 -0.83 -13.54
C THR A 106 8.54 0.59 -13.59
N GLY A 107 9.42 0.91 -12.64
CA GLY A 107 10.05 2.22 -12.50
C GLY A 107 9.55 3.02 -11.30
N GLU A 108 10.29 4.08 -10.98
CA GLU A 108 10.02 4.93 -9.83
C GLU A 108 8.66 5.60 -9.94
N ARG A 109 7.88 5.55 -8.85
CA ARG A 109 6.53 6.11 -8.73
C ARG A 109 5.56 5.62 -9.82
N ARG A 110 5.71 4.37 -10.29
CA ARG A 110 4.67 3.64 -11.02
C ARG A 110 4.05 2.60 -10.11
N TYR A 111 2.83 2.86 -9.66
CA TYR A 111 2.18 2.07 -8.63
C TYR A 111 1.18 1.05 -9.18
N ASN A 112 1.34 -0.21 -8.80
CA ASN A 112 0.44 -1.30 -9.18
C ASN A 112 -0.55 -1.54 -8.04
N ILE A 113 -1.85 -1.54 -8.36
CA ILE A 113 -2.94 -1.69 -7.38
C ILE A 113 -3.40 -3.15 -7.37
N PHE A 114 -3.36 -3.76 -6.19
CA PHE A 114 -3.84 -5.12 -5.98
C PHE A 114 -4.91 -5.13 -4.89
N TYR A 115 -5.99 -5.87 -5.11
CA TYR A 115 -6.88 -6.34 -4.06
C TYR A 115 -6.72 -7.85 -3.91
N VAL A 116 -6.62 -8.31 -2.66
CA VAL A 116 -6.55 -9.73 -2.34
C VAL A 116 -7.72 -10.11 -1.45
N GLN A 117 -8.53 -11.03 -1.96
CA GLN A 117 -9.70 -11.57 -1.26
C GLN A 117 -9.28 -12.54 -0.16
N GLY A 118 -9.79 -12.39 1.06
CA GLY A 118 -9.54 -13.29 2.18
C GLY A 118 -8.12 -13.21 2.76
N MET A 119 -7.51 -12.03 2.79
CA MET A 119 -6.19 -11.80 3.35
C MET A 119 -6.12 -10.47 4.10
N PHE A 120 -5.49 -10.47 5.28
CA PHE A 120 -5.20 -9.24 6.03
C PHE A 120 -3.99 -8.48 5.46
N PRO A 121 -3.82 -7.19 5.78
CA PRO A 121 -2.69 -6.39 5.27
C PRO A 121 -1.31 -6.93 5.67
N SER A 122 -1.26 -7.77 6.71
CA SER A 122 -0.07 -8.50 7.15
C SER A 122 0.33 -9.68 6.24
N GLY A 123 -0.49 -10.03 5.25
CA GLY A 123 -0.32 -11.22 4.41
C GLY A 123 -0.94 -12.50 4.98
N VAL A 124 -1.53 -12.45 6.18
CA VAL A 124 -2.17 -13.61 6.82
C VAL A 124 -3.54 -13.86 6.17
N GLN A 125 -3.76 -15.09 5.67
CA GLN A 125 -5.04 -15.52 5.12
C GLN A 125 -6.11 -15.60 6.22
N ASN A 126 -7.38 -15.41 5.85
CA ASN A 126 -8.51 -15.56 6.75
C ASN A 126 -9.66 -16.38 6.11
N ASP A 127 -10.76 -16.52 6.85
CA ASP A 127 -11.92 -17.34 6.48
C ASP A 127 -12.79 -16.73 5.36
N ASN A 128 -12.45 -15.53 4.87
CA ASN A 128 -13.23 -14.76 3.90
C ASN A 128 -14.72 -14.65 4.30
N LYS A 129 -15.00 -14.45 5.59
CA LYS A 129 -16.37 -14.29 6.08
C LYS A 129 -17.02 -13.02 5.49
N PRO A 130 -18.25 -13.11 4.96
CA PRO A 130 -18.88 -12.00 4.27
C PRO A 130 -19.20 -10.81 5.20
N ASN A 131 -19.39 -9.65 4.58
CA ASN A 131 -19.71 -8.38 5.25
C ASN A 131 -18.61 -7.86 6.19
N GLN A 132 -17.35 -8.23 5.94
CA GLN A 132 -16.20 -7.77 6.71
C GLN A 132 -15.19 -7.07 5.81
N PHE A 133 -14.35 -6.25 6.44
CA PHE A 133 -13.16 -5.70 5.80
C PHE A 133 -11.98 -6.65 6.02
N ASN A 134 -12.11 -7.86 5.48
CA ASN A 134 -11.15 -8.97 5.61
C ASN A 134 -10.42 -9.26 4.29
N ASP A 135 -10.56 -8.39 3.30
CA ASP A 135 -9.70 -8.34 2.14
C ASP A 135 -8.61 -7.30 2.38
N SER A 136 -7.65 -7.22 1.46
CA SER A 136 -6.61 -6.20 1.52
C SER A 136 -6.44 -5.49 0.20
N ARG A 137 -6.23 -4.18 0.28
CA ARG A 137 -5.73 -3.36 -0.82
C ARG A 137 -4.24 -3.14 -0.62
N PHE A 138 -3.44 -3.50 -1.62
CA PHE A 138 -2.00 -3.28 -1.66
C PHE A 138 -1.64 -2.32 -2.79
N LEU A 139 -0.58 -1.55 -2.54
CA LEU A 139 0.07 -0.72 -3.53
C LEU A 139 1.53 -1.18 -3.66
N VAL A 140 1.94 -1.58 -4.85
CA VAL A 140 3.28 -2.13 -5.12
C VAL A 140 4.01 -1.29 -6.14
N GLU A 141 5.25 -0.92 -5.84
CA GLU A 141 6.18 -0.32 -6.79
C GLU A 141 7.22 -1.38 -7.18
N VAL A 142 7.59 -1.45 -8.46
CA VAL A 142 8.62 -2.37 -8.95
C VAL A 142 9.78 -1.55 -9.50
N ASN A 143 10.82 -1.34 -8.68
CA ASN A 143 11.97 -0.51 -9.04
C ASN A 143 13.25 -0.84 -8.24
N PRO A 144 14.18 -1.67 -8.75
CA PRO A 144 13.98 -2.65 -9.82
C PRO A 144 13.21 -3.89 -9.32
N THR A 145 13.19 -4.13 -8.00
CA THR A 145 12.48 -5.23 -7.35
C THR A 145 11.13 -4.78 -6.80
N PRO A 146 10.15 -5.69 -6.64
CA PRO A 146 8.88 -5.38 -5.99
C PRO A 146 9.07 -4.90 -4.55
N ARG A 147 8.38 -3.82 -4.20
CA ARG A 147 8.33 -3.26 -2.86
C ARG A 147 6.91 -2.87 -2.51
N LEU A 148 6.49 -3.21 -1.30
CA LEU A 148 5.19 -2.80 -0.79
C LEU A 148 5.24 -1.32 -0.36
N VAL A 149 4.42 -0.50 -0.99
CA VAL A 149 4.30 0.94 -0.72
C VAL A 149 3.23 1.21 0.33
N GLY A 150 2.15 0.44 0.31
CA GLY A 150 1.08 0.53 1.29
C GLY A 150 0.17 -0.69 1.28
N ALA A 151 -0.45 -0.94 2.43
CA ALA A 151 -1.35 -2.07 2.66
C ALA A 151 -2.47 -1.62 3.60
N TRP A 152 -3.72 -1.86 3.20
CA TRP A 152 -4.90 -1.40 3.96
C TRP A 152 -5.99 -2.47 3.97
N GLU A 153 -6.70 -2.56 5.09
CA GLU A 153 -7.91 -3.38 5.18
C GLU A 153 -8.93 -2.91 4.14
N ALA A 154 -9.58 -3.87 3.49
CA ALA A 154 -10.49 -3.61 2.39
C ALA A 154 -11.61 -4.65 2.33
N SER A 155 -12.56 -4.42 1.43
CA SER A 155 -13.47 -5.45 0.94
C SER A 155 -13.70 -5.26 -0.55
N ILE A 156 -13.71 -6.36 -1.30
CA ILE A 156 -14.17 -6.40 -2.71
C ILE A 156 -15.54 -7.08 -2.83
N GLU A 157 -16.12 -7.46 -1.70
CA GLU A 157 -17.41 -8.12 -1.61
C GLU A 157 -18.50 -7.11 -1.24
N PRO A 158 -19.74 -7.31 -1.73
CA PRO A 158 -20.85 -6.45 -1.32
C PRO A 158 -21.18 -6.66 0.16
N GLY A 159 -21.62 -5.58 0.80
CA GLY A 159 -22.07 -5.65 2.18
C GLY A 159 -23.49 -6.23 2.32
N ASN A 160 -23.81 -6.68 3.53
CA ASN A 160 -25.07 -7.33 3.88
C ASN A 160 -26.31 -6.50 3.50
N TYR A 161 -26.20 -5.18 3.58
CA TYR A 161 -27.28 -4.29 3.20
C TYR A 161 -27.68 -4.53 1.73
N TYR A 162 -26.71 -4.54 0.82
CA TYR A 162 -26.98 -4.68 -0.61
C TYR A 162 -27.19 -6.13 -1.04
N THR A 163 -26.67 -7.12 -0.32
CA THR A 163 -27.09 -8.50 -0.55
C THR A 163 -28.59 -8.66 -0.28
N LYS A 164 -29.10 -8.08 0.82
CA LYS A 164 -30.53 -8.15 1.18
C LYS A 164 -31.41 -7.24 0.32
N LYS A 165 -30.90 -6.06 -0.04
CA LYS A 165 -31.59 -5.01 -0.79
C LYS A 165 -30.74 -4.60 -2.00
N PRO A 166 -30.64 -5.45 -3.03
CA PRO A 166 -29.74 -5.19 -4.14
C PRO A 166 -30.26 -4.01 -4.97
N MET A 167 -29.34 -3.20 -5.47
CA MET A 167 -29.66 -2.08 -6.38
C MET A 167 -30.09 -2.57 -7.77
N ASN A 168 -29.82 -3.84 -8.09
CA ASN A 168 -30.20 -4.50 -9.32
C ASN A 168 -31.01 -5.75 -8.98
N ALA A 169 -32.09 -6.00 -9.74
CA ALA A 169 -32.96 -7.16 -9.51
C ALA A 169 -32.21 -8.50 -9.60
N SER A 170 -31.12 -8.57 -10.38
CA SER A 170 -30.25 -9.74 -10.51
C SER A 170 -29.29 -9.95 -9.34
N GLY A 171 -29.24 -9.05 -8.35
CA GLY A 171 -28.40 -9.21 -7.16
C GLY A 171 -27.29 -8.17 -6.99
N ALA A 172 -26.57 -8.26 -5.87
CA ALA A 172 -25.39 -7.46 -5.61
C ALA A 172 -24.26 -7.87 -6.56
N ALA A 173 -23.43 -6.90 -6.99
CA ALA A 173 -22.31 -7.21 -7.87
C ALA A 173 -21.06 -7.56 -7.05
N GLN A 174 -20.26 -8.47 -7.58
CA GLN A 174 -18.90 -8.72 -7.17
C GLN A 174 -18.01 -8.68 -8.42
N ILE A 175 -16.87 -7.99 -8.34
CA ILE A 175 -15.88 -8.04 -9.43
C ILE A 175 -15.31 -9.46 -9.48
N GLN A 176 -15.17 -10.01 -10.68
CA GLN A 176 -14.68 -11.38 -10.85
C GLN A 176 -13.22 -11.50 -10.39
N VAL A 177 -12.97 -12.51 -9.55
CA VAL A 177 -11.67 -12.92 -9.02
C VAL A 177 -11.36 -14.32 -9.56
N PRO A 178 -10.17 -14.60 -10.11
CA PRO A 178 -9.09 -13.66 -10.42
C PRO A 178 -9.40 -12.74 -11.62
N GLY A 179 -8.74 -11.57 -11.71
CA GLY A 179 -8.79 -10.70 -12.89
C GLY A 179 -7.99 -9.40 -12.76
N GLN A 180 -7.49 -8.86 -13.89
CA GLN A 180 -6.90 -7.52 -13.97
C GLN A 180 -7.68 -6.65 -14.97
N TYR A 181 -8.00 -5.41 -14.57
CA TYR A 181 -8.78 -4.50 -15.39
C TYR A 181 -8.18 -3.10 -15.41
N LYS A 182 -8.02 -2.52 -16.60
CA LYS A 182 -7.66 -1.11 -16.79
C LYS A 182 -8.93 -0.27 -16.87
N ALA A 183 -9.45 0.12 -15.71
CA ALA A 183 -10.83 0.61 -15.61
C ALA A 183 -11.07 1.79 -14.68
N TRP A 184 -10.05 2.38 -14.03
CA TRP A 184 -10.28 3.43 -13.04
C TRP A 184 -9.46 4.71 -13.28
N ARG A 185 -10.08 5.88 -13.05
CA ARG A 185 -9.40 7.19 -13.05
C ARG A 185 -9.59 7.89 -11.73
N ILE A 186 -8.68 8.78 -11.34
CA ILE A 186 -8.90 9.65 -10.19
C ILE A 186 -10.12 10.54 -10.45
N GLY A 187 -11.07 10.57 -9.51
CA GLY A 187 -12.32 11.31 -9.61
C GLY A 187 -12.98 11.45 -8.24
N ARG A 188 -14.32 11.56 -8.21
CA ARG A 188 -15.09 11.65 -6.95
C ARG A 188 -16.21 10.61 -6.86
N HIS A 189 -16.19 9.78 -5.82
CA HIS A 189 -17.32 8.93 -5.47
C HIS A 189 -18.49 9.79 -4.99
N LYS A 190 -19.65 9.66 -5.65
CA LYS A 190 -20.88 10.44 -5.37
C LYS A 190 -20.66 11.96 -5.36
N GLY A 191 -19.66 12.45 -6.11
CA GLY A 191 -19.28 13.87 -6.13
C GLY A 191 -18.62 14.40 -4.84
N ARG A 192 -18.40 13.56 -3.83
CA ARG A 192 -18.01 14.01 -2.47
C ARG A 192 -16.60 13.57 -2.07
N GLU A 193 -16.30 12.28 -2.17
CA GLU A 193 -15.02 11.72 -1.72
C GLU A 193 -14.09 11.51 -2.92
N ILE A 194 -12.83 11.96 -2.84
CA ILE A 194 -11.81 11.65 -3.84
C ILE A 194 -11.61 10.14 -3.88
N ALA A 195 -11.71 9.53 -5.06
CA ALA A 195 -11.72 8.09 -5.25
C ALA A 195 -11.17 7.72 -6.62
N LEU A 196 -10.94 6.43 -6.86
CA LEU A 196 -10.79 5.89 -8.21
C LEU A 196 -12.19 5.58 -8.77
N VAL A 197 -12.62 6.33 -9.78
CA VAL A 197 -13.95 6.17 -10.41
C VAL A 197 -13.85 5.22 -11.59
N GLN A 198 -14.80 4.29 -11.70
CA GLN A 198 -14.86 3.36 -12.82
C GLN A 198 -15.16 4.12 -14.12
N VAL A 199 -14.34 3.89 -15.15
CA VAL A 199 -14.46 4.51 -16.49
C VAL A 199 -14.47 3.48 -17.63
N ALA A 200 -14.17 2.22 -17.35
CA ALA A 200 -14.30 1.12 -18.31
C ALA A 200 -15.02 -0.07 -17.67
N PRO A 201 -15.74 -0.88 -18.47
CA PRO A 201 -16.41 -2.07 -17.97
C PRO A 201 -15.43 -3.10 -17.40
N VAL A 202 -15.90 -3.85 -16.40
CA VAL A 202 -15.16 -4.97 -15.78
C VAL A 202 -16.04 -6.20 -15.75
N ASN A 203 -15.45 -7.39 -15.66
CA ASN A 203 -16.23 -8.61 -15.46
C ASN A 203 -16.73 -8.65 -14.02
N ILE A 204 -18.04 -8.85 -13.87
CA ILE A 204 -18.71 -8.99 -12.59
C ILE A 204 -19.55 -10.25 -12.57
N ILE A 205 -19.86 -10.69 -11.36
CA ILE A 205 -20.81 -11.74 -11.06
C ILE A 205 -21.89 -11.15 -10.16
N ARG A 206 -23.15 -11.49 -10.40
CA ARG A 206 -24.30 -11.02 -9.63
C ARG A 206 -24.80 -12.16 -8.73
N ASP A 207 -24.75 -11.96 -7.41
CA ASP A 207 -25.27 -12.90 -6.40
C ASP A 207 -26.81 -12.93 -6.47
N PHE A 208 -27.34 -13.81 -7.33
CA PHE A 208 -28.76 -13.82 -7.68
C PHE A 208 -29.63 -14.35 -6.54
N ASN A 209 -29.17 -15.41 -5.87
CA ASN A 209 -29.91 -16.05 -4.78
C ASN A 209 -29.66 -15.37 -3.41
N ARG A 210 -28.79 -14.35 -3.36
CA ARG A 210 -28.51 -13.49 -2.20
C ARG A 210 -27.89 -14.26 -1.04
N ASN A 211 -27.13 -15.31 -1.34
CA ASN A 211 -26.50 -16.16 -0.33
C ASN A 211 -25.09 -15.67 0.07
N ARG A 212 -24.59 -14.60 -0.57
CA ARG A 212 -23.24 -14.00 -0.39
C ARG A 212 -22.10 -14.82 -0.96
N LYS A 213 -22.39 -15.73 -1.88
CA LYS A 213 -21.40 -16.59 -2.54
C LYS A 213 -21.50 -16.39 -4.04
N VAL A 214 -20.40 -16.73 -4.71
CA VAL A 214 -20.37 -16.87 -6.15
C VAL A 214 -20.80 -18.29 -6.48
N ASP A 215 -21.99 -18.43 -7.07
CA ASP A 215 -22.54 -19.71 -7.51
C ASP A 215 -22.33 -19.94 -9.01
N LYS A 216 -22.37 -21.21 -9.43
CA LYS A 216 -22.18 -21.59 -10.85
C LYS A 216 -23.26 -20.99 -11.75
N GLU A 217 -24.46 -20.79 -11.21
CA GLU A 217 -25.62 -20.27 -11.94
C GLU A 217 -25.68 -18.74 -11.94
N ASP A 218 -24.79 -18.07 -11.19
CA ASP A 218 -24.78 -16.62 -11.12
C ASP A 218 -24.45 -16.00 -12.48
N LYS A 219 -25.17 -14.91 -12.76
CA LYS A 219 -25.02 -14.21 -14.03
C LYS A 219 -23.69 -13.46 -14.08
N LYS A 220 -22.93 -13.73 -15.13
CA LYS A 220 -21.70 -12.99 -15.47
C LYS A 220 -22.03 -11.84 -16.41
N GLU A 221 -21.45 -10.67 -16.16
CA GLU A 221 -21.66 -9.47 -16.97
C GLU A 221 -20.33 -8.72 -17.17
N TYR A 222 -20.15 -8.10 -18.33
CA TYR A 222 -19.07 -7.14 -18.58
C TYR A 222 -19.67 -5.73 -18.58
N SER A 223 -19.50 -4.96 -17.50
CA SER A 223 -20.38 -3.82 -17.24
C SER A 223 -19.75 -2.64 -16.48
N LEU A 224 -20.32 -1.46 -16.72
CA LEU A 224 -20.11 -0.23 -15.96
C LEU A 224 -21.16 -0.15 -14.85
N ILE A 225 -20.78 -0.52 -13.63
CA ILE A 225 -21.69 -0.54 -12.47
C ILE A 225 -21.44 0.60 -11.48
N GLY A 226 -20.48 1.47 -11.79
CA GLY A 226 -20.01 2.49 -10.86
C GLY A 226 -19.20 1.90 -9.70
N ALA A 227 -18.42 0.84 -9.97
CA ALA A 227 -17.55 0.16 -9.01
C ALA A 227 -16.33 1.02 -8.64
N ASN A 228 -16.58 2.14 -7.99
CA ASN A 228 -15.55 3.10 -7.58
C ASN A 228 -14.70 2.52 -6.44
N GLN A 229 -13.40 2.80 -6.40
CA GLN A 229 -12.56 2.44 -5.26
C GLN A 229 -12.50 3.60 -4.27
N HIS A 230 -13.26 3.49 -3.18
CA HIS A 230 -13.49 4.56 -2.21
C HIS A 230 -13.29 4.08 -0.76
N SER A 231 -13.56 4.91 0.25
CA SER A 231 -13.47 4.47 1.64
C SER A 231 -14.74 3.78 2.15
N GLY A 232 -14.58 2.87 3.10
CA GLY A 232 -15.64 2.29 3.91
C GLY A 232 -16.18 3.23 4.96
N SER A 233 -15.75 4.50 4.99
CA SER A 233 -16.18 5.51 5.96
C SER A 233 -15.95 5.12 7.43
N ASP A 234 -14.88 4.36 7.70
CA ASP A 234 -14.48 3.89 9.03
C ASP A 234 -15.51 2.94 9.68
N GLN A 235 -16.41 2.35 8.88
CA GLN A 235 -17.42 1.42 9.37
C GLN A 235 -16.80 0.13 9.91
N LYS A 236 -17.48 -0.49 10.88
CA LYS A 236 -17.07 -1.78 11.45
C LYS A 236 -17.24 -2.93 10.45
N PHE A 237 -18.31 -2.88 9.66
CA PHE A 237 -18.70 -3.86 8.67
C PHE A 237 -18.94 -3.18 7.33
N VAL A 238 -18.96 -3.96 6.24
CA VAL A 238 -19.12 -3.39 4.88
C VAL A 238 -20.51 -2.79 4.70
N ASP A 239 -21.56 -3.50 5.14
CA ASP A 239 -22.96 -3.09 5.12
C ASP A 239 -23.36 -2.25 3.90
N ASN A 240 -23.63 -0.96 4.07
CA ASN A 240 -24.07 -0.07 3.00
C ASN A 240 -22.92 0.71 2.33
N ALA A 241 -21.66 0.41 2.68
CA ALA A 241 -20.49 1.00 2.05
C ALA A 241 -20.32 0.52 0.61
N SER A 242 -20.67 -0.74 0.30
CA SER A 242 -20.43 -1.31 -1.03
C SER A 242 -21.57 -2.19 -1.54
N ALA A 243 -22.10 -1.85 -2.71
CA ALA A 243 -22.99 -2.69 -3.52
C ALA A 243 -22.22 -3.51 -4.59
N GLY A 244 -20.88 -3.48 -4.55
CA GLY A 244 -19.97 -4.01 -5.58
C GLY A 244 -18.77 -3.10 -5.89
N CYS A 245 -18.55 -2.06 -5.08
CA CYS A 245 -17.34 -1.24 -5.09
C CYS A 245 -16.21 -1.90 -4.29
N PRO A 246 -14.96 -1.92 -4.78
CA PRO A 246 -13.80 -2.22 -3.93
C PRO A 246 -13.60 -1.09 -2.90
N VAL A 247 -13.69 -1.38 -1.61
CA VAL A 247 -13.65 -0.34 -0.57
C VAL A 247 -12.48 -0.55 0.38
N GLY A 248 -11.73 0.50 0.69
CA GLY A 248 -10.73 0.47 1.77
C GLY A 248 -11.38 0.90 3.09
N ARG A 249 -11.22 0.18 4.19
CA ARG A 249 -12.01 0.35 5.43
C ARG A 249 -12.03 1.80 5.94
N THR A 250 -10.86 2.39 6.16
CA THR A 250 -10.73 3.68 6.85
C THR A 250 -10.62 4.85 5.87
N ARG A 251 -11.12 6.02 6.27
CA ARG A 251 -10.92 7.26 5.50
C ARG A 251 -9.46 7.64 5.44
N LYS A 252 -8.74 7.53 6.55
CA LYS A 252 -7.30 7.83 6.63
C LYS A 252 -6.50 6.97 5.66
N GLY A 253 -6.69 5.65 5.69
CA GLY A 253 -6.00 4.73 4.78
C GLY A 253 -6.37 4.97 3.31
N HIS A 254 -7.60 5.40 3.03
CA HIS A 254 -7.99 5.80 1.69
C HIS A 254 -7.31 7.10 1.22
N GLN A 255 -7.21 8.10 2.09
CA GLN A 255 -6.49 9.35 1.78
C GLN A 255 -5.00 9.08 1.52
N GLU A 256 -4.37 8.21 2.33
CA GLU A 256 -2.99 7.77 2.11
C GLU A 256 -2.83 7.09 0.74
N PHE A 257 -3.71 6.13 0.42
CA PHE A 257 -3.75 5.45 -0.88
C PHE A 257 -3.85 6.46 -2.04
N MET A 258 -4.81 7.40 -1.98
CA MET A 258 -4.97 8.41 -3.02
C MET A 258 -3.76 9.34 -3.12
N SER A 259 -3.10 9.67 -1.99
CA SER A 259 -1.91 10.52 -1.96
C SER A 259 -0.72 9.93 -2.74
N TYR A 260 -0.61 8.59 -2.80
CA TYR A 260 0.37 7.92 -3.64
C TYR A 260 -0.02 8.02 -5.12
N LEU A 261 -1.29 7.78 -5.46
CA LEU A 261 -1.73 7.85 -6.86
C LEU A 261 -1.57 9.25 -7.47
N TYR A 262 -1.71 10.32 -6.69
CA TYR A 262 -1.40 11.68 -7.13
C TYR A 262 0.09 11.92 -7.45
N LYS A 263 0.98 11.08 -6.91
CA LYS A 263 2.43 11.12 -7.15
C LYS A 263 2.86 10.17 -8.27
N ASP A 264 1.94 9.35 -8.79
CA ASP A 264 2.21 8.40 -9.86
C ASP A 264 2.67 9.15 -11.12
N ILE A 265 3.79 8.73 -11.71
CA ILE A 265 4.42 9.49 -12.78
C ILE A 265 3.57 9.50 -14.07
N ASP A 266 2.85 8.41 -14.36
CA ASP A 266 2.02 8.32 -15.56
C ASP A 266 0.75 9.18 -15.39
N TYR A 267 0.22 9.28 -14.17
CA TYR A 267 -0.85 10.21 -13.83
C TYR A 267 -0.38 11.67 -13.85
N GLN A 268 0.82 11.98 -13.34
CA GLN A 268 1.38 13.33 -13.39
C GLN A 268 1.60 13.79 -14.84
N ALA A 269 2.00 12.88 -15.73
CA ALA A 269 2.13 13.15 -17.15
C ALA A 269 0.77 13.28 -17.86
N ASN A 270 -0.25 12.56 -17.40
CA ASN A 270 -1.60 12.58 -17.97
C ASN A 270 -2.67 12.39 -16.90
N SER A 271 -3.39 13.47 -16.57
CA SER A 271 -4.47 13.43 -15.57
C SER A 271 -5.66 12.54 -15.96
N ASN A 272 -5.75 12.11 -17.23
CA ASN A 272 -6.72 11.12 -17.71
C ASN A 272 -6.21 9.67 -17.66
N PHE A 273 -5.06 9.42 -17.02
CA PHE A 273 -4.48 8.09 -16.88
C PHE A 273 -5.47 7.11 -16.24
N ILE A 274 -5.68 5.97 -16.91
CA ILE A 274 -6.52 4.89 -16.40
C ILE A 274 -5.62 3.88 -15.68
N PHE A 275 -5.81 3.77 -14.38
CA PHE A 275 -5.17 2.78 -13.53
C PHE A 275 -5.74 1.38 -13.79
N SER A 276 -4.82 0.42 -13.85
CA SER A 276 -5.14 -1.00 -13.76
C SER A 276 -5.28 -1.41 -12.29
N THR A 277 -6.22 -2.30 -12.01
CA THR A 277 -6.34 -2.95 -10.69
C THR A 277 -6.48 -4.44 -10.87
N THR A 278 -5.72 -5.17 -10.07
CA THR A 278 -5.65 -6.63 -10.06
C THR A 278 -6.41 -7.17 -8.86
N PHE A 279 -7.22 -8.21 -9.07
CA PHE A 279 -8.01 -8.90 -8.06
C PHE A 279 -7.55 -10.36 -7.98
N ILE A 280 -7.15 -10.80 -6.79
CA ILE A 280 -6.55 -12.11 -6.55
C ILE A 280 -7.23 -12.77 -5.35
N SER A 281 -7.39 -14.08 -5.35
CA SER A 281 -7.75 -14.81 -4.14
C SER A 281 -6.50 -15.13 -3.33
N ALA A 282 -6.52 -14.95 -2.00
CA ALA A 282 -5.35 -15.25 -1.16
C ALA A 282 -4.82 -16.68 -1.34
N LYS A 283 -5.69 -17.63 -1.68
CA LYS A 283 -5.38 -19.04 -1.95
C LYS A 283 -4.44 -19.26 -3.13
N GLU A 284 -4.36 -18.28 -4.02
CA GLU A 284 -3.53 -18.32 -5.22
C GLU A 284 -2.09 -17.81 -4.96
N LEU A 285 -1.88 -17.08 -3.85
CA LEU A 285 -0.59 -16.50 -3.51
C LEU A 285 0.30 -17.53 -2.81
N LYS A 286 1.57 -17.55 -3.22
CA LYS A 286 2.63 -18.39 -2.64
C LYS A 286 3.64 -17.48 -1.94
N PHE A 287 3.88 -17.71 -0.66
CA PHE A 287 4.79 -16.96 0.21
C PHE A 287 6.02 -17.78 0.58
#